data_AF-A0A350JKB0-F1
#
_entry.id   AF-A0A350JKB0-F1
#
_cell.length_a   1.000
_cell.length_b   1.000
_cell.length_c   1.000
_cell.angle_alpha   90.00
_cell.angle_beta   90.00
_cell.angle_gamma   90.00
#
_symmetry.space_group_name_H-M   'P 1'
#
loop_
_entity.id
_entity.type
_entity.pdbx_description
1 polymer ?
#
loop_
_entity_poly.entity_id
_entity_poly.type
_entity_poly.pdbx_seq_one_letter_code
_entity_poly.pdbx_strand_id
1 'polypeptide(L)'
;IIQAKPETNEVIRRACRKMFNRDFDEVTMSSTFGAVKVPVFGIHGEEDFDVGIHHLDALKAINPSMKTMRVPNLGHRRILKDKMVIGEIIDFIKK
;
A
#
# COMPACT_ATOMS: atom_id res chain seq x y z
N ILE A 1 3.37 12.01 -1.18
CA ILE A 1 3.01 13.23 -1.95
C ILE A 1 1.61 13.04 -2.51
N ILE A 2 0.69 13.95 -2.22
CA ILE A 2 -0.68 13.90 -2.75
C ILE A 2 -0.64 14.39 -4.20
N GLN A 3 -1.06 13.57 -5.16
CA GLN A 3 -1.14 13.92 -6.57
C GLN A 3 -2.50 14.53 -6.90
N ALA A 4 -2.82 15.68 -6.30
CA ALA A 4 -4.03 16.43 -6.60
C ALA A 4 -3.73 17.93 -6.74
N LYS A 5 -4.76 18.70 -7.12
CA LYS A 5 -4.68 20.16 -7.20
C LYS A 5 -4.31 20.76 -5.84
N PRO A 6 -3.64 21.92 -5.78
CA PRO A 6 -3.25 22.55 -4.53
C PRO A 6 -4.41 22.72 -3.53
N GLU A 7 -5.61 23.13 -3.98
CA GLU A 7 -6.75 23.27 -3.07
C GLU A 7 -7.19 21.92 -2.49
N THR A 8 -7.19 20.87 -3.31
CA THR A 8 -7.50 19.50 -2.88
C THR A 8 -6.47 18.98 -1.86
N ASN A 9 -5.18 19.28 -2.07
CA ASN A 9 -4.12 18.89 -1.15
C ASN A 9 -4.34 19.50 0.24
N GLU A 10 -4.68 20.79 0.31
CA GLU A 10 -4.96 21.47 1.57
C GLU A 10 -6.21 20.91 2.27
N VAL A 11 -7.25 20.59 1.50
CA VAL A 11 -8.45 19.94 2.05
C VAL A 11 -8.11 18.58 2.65
N ILE A 12 -7.31 17.75 1.96
CA ILE A 12 -6.88 16.43 2.44
C ILE A 12 -6.01 16.58 3.70
N ARG A 13 -5.01 17.49 3.69
CA ARG A 13 -4.14 17.74 4.85
C ARG A 13 -4.95 18.20 6.07
N ARG A 14 -5.91 19.11 5.86
CA ARG A 14 -6.83 19.56 6.92
C ARG A 14 -7.69 18.40 7.45
N ALA A 15 -8.19 17.53 6.56
CA ALA A 15 -8.94 16.36 6.98
C ALA A 15 -8.09 15.40 7.82
N CYS A 16 -6.82 15.17 7.44
CA CYS A 16 -5.88 14.39 8.24
C CYS A 16 -5.64 15.00 9.62
N ARG A 17 -5.37 16.30 9.71
CA ARG A 17 -5.21 16.99 11.00
C ARG A 17 -6.46 16.87 11.87
N LYS A 18 -7.66 16.99 11.28
CA LYS A 18 -8.93 16.83 12.01
C LYS A 18 -9.15 15.39 12.50
N MET A 19 -8.83 14.38 11.68
CA MET A 19 -9.13 12.97 11.97
C MET A 19 -8.09 12.30 12.87
N PHE A 20 -6.82 12.67 12.70
CA PHE A 20 -5.69 11.99 13.33
C PHE A 20 -4.88 12.89 14.26
N ASN A 21 -5.16 14.21 14.32
CA ASN A 21 -4.34 15.20 15.01
C ASN A 21 -2.86 15.20 14.57
N ARG A 22 -2.62 14.86 13.30
CA ARG A 22 -1.29 14.76 12.68
C ARG A 22 -1.35 15.27 11.24
N ASP A 23 -0.23 15.74 10.71
CA ASP A 23 -0.16 16.12 9.30
C ASP A 23 -0.24 14.89 8.38
N PHE A 24 -0.62 15.09 7.12
CA PHE A 24 -0.73 14.00 6.15
C PHE A 24 0.57 13.22 6.01
N ASP A 25 1.71 13.93 5.94
CA ASP A 25 3.02 13.31 5.73
C ASP A 25 3.44 12.42 6.91
N GLU A 26 2.88 12.63 8.10
CA GLU A 26 3.14 11.83 9.30
C GLU A 26 2.34 10.53 9.38
N VAL A 27 1.31 10.38 8.54
CA VAL A 27 0.42 9.20 8.53
C VAL A 27 0.56 8.37 7.26
N THR A 28 1.36 8.82 6.29
CA THR A 28 1.61 8.04 5.07
C THR A 28 2.33 6.72 5.37
N MET A 29 2.10 5.71 4.54
CA MET A 29 2.87 4.46 4.62
C MET A 29 4.37 4.71 4.37
N SER A 30 4.73 5.67 3.51
CA SER A 30 6.14 6.02 3.29
C SER A 30 6.88 6.47 4.56
N SER A 31 6.18 7.09 5.51
CA SER A 31 6.79 7.54 6.78
C SER A 31 6.62 6.52 7.91
N THR A 32 5.53 5.75 7.91
CA THR A 32 5.19 4.86 9.04
C THR A 32 5.65 3.41 8.84
N PHE A 33 5.81 2.94 7.60
CA PHE A 33 6.04 1.53 7.31
C PHE A 33 7.38 0.99 7.83
N GLY A 34 8.42 1.83 7.95
CA GLY A 34 9.71 1.41 8.52
C GLY A 34 9.65 0.98 9.99
N ALA A 35 8.58 1.35 10.70
CA ALA A 35 8.34 0.93 12.07
C ALA A 35 7.77 -0.51 12.16
N VAL A 36 7.29 -1.10 11.07
CA VAL A 36 6.74 -2.47 11.06
C VAL A 36 7.88 -3.47 11.23
N LYS A 37 7.81 -4.28 12.30
CA LYS A 37 8.85 -5.28 12.66
C LYS A 37 8.43 -6.73 12.48
N VAL A 38 7.19 -6.97 12.06
CA VAL A 38 6.68 -8.31 11.78
C VAL A 38 6.93 -8.69 10.32
N PRO A 39 6.92 -10.00 9.97
CA PRO A 39 6.93 -10.41 8.57
C PRO A 39 5.81 -9.73 7.79
N VAL A 40 6.13 -9.21 6.60
CA VAL A 40 5.16 -8.56 5.72
C VAL A 40 5.14 -9.26 4.37
N PHE A 41 3.94 -9.43 3.82
CA PHE A 41 3.71 -9.86 2.45
C PHE A 41 2.92 -8.80 1.69
N GLY A 42 3.59 -8.11 0.75
CA GLY A 42 2.96 -7.14 -0.13
C GLY A 42 2.52 -7.80 -1.44
N ILE A 43 1.26 -7.62 -1.83
CA ILE A 43 0.68 -8.17 -3.05
C ILE A 43 0.03 -7.03 -3.81
N HIS A 44 0.30 -6.92 -5.12
CA HIS A 44 -0.23 -5.84 -5.95
C HIS A 44 -0.49 -6.32 -7.37
N GLY A 45 -1.60 -5.90 -7.97
CA GLY A 45 -1.97 -6.25 -9.34
C GLY A 45 -1.36 -5.31 -10.39
N GLU A 46 -0.79 -5.83 -11.47
CA GLU A 46 -0.04 -4.99 -12.43
C GLU A 46 -0.94 -4.00 -13.20
N GLU A 47 -2.23 -4.31 -13.33
CA GLU A 47 -3.26 -3.51 -14.00
C GLU A 47 -4.17 -2.78 -12.98
N ASP A 48 -3.64 -2.46 -11.79
CA ASP A 48 -4.29 -1.57 -10.85
C ASP A 48 -4.24 -0.11 -11.36
N PHE A 49 -5.34 0.34 -11.95
CA PHE A 49 -5.51 1.71 -12.44
C PHE A 49 -5.80 2.72 -11.32
N ASP A 50 -6.21 2.27 -10.13
CA ASP A 50 -6.52 3.13 -9.00
C ASP A 50 -5.24 3.50 -8.23
N VAL A 51 -4.32 2.53 -8.09
CA VAL A 51 -3.05 2.68 -7.37
C VAL A 51 -1.94 1.98 -8.15
N GLY A 52 -0.98 2.75 -8.67
CA GLY A 52 0.08 2.21 -9.51
C GLY A 52 1.02 1.23 -8.80
N ILE A 53 1.48 0.21 -9.54
CA ILE A 53 2.34 -0.89 -9.07
C ILE A 53 3.63 -0.43 -8.36
N HIS A 54 4.15 0.75 -8.72
CA HIS A 54 5.38 1.33 -8.15
C HIS A 54 5.29 1.57 -6.63
N HIS A 55 4.09 1.66 -6.05
CA HIS A 55 3.92 1.76 -4.60
C HIS A 55 4.41 0.51 -3.87
N LEU A 56 4.26 -0.68 -4.46
CA LEU A 56 4.81 -1.92 -3.90
C LEU A 56 6.34 -1.86 -3.82
N ASP A 57 6.98 -1.31 -4.85
CA ASP A 57 8.44 -1.14 -4.91
C ASP A 57 8.94 -0.15 -3.87
N ALA A 58 8.23 0.96 -3.67
CA ALA A 58 8.55 1.93 -2.63
C ALA A 58 8.51 1.29 -1.23
N LEU A 59 7.51 0.45 -0.95
CA LEU A 59 7.41 -0.28 0.32
C LEU A 59 8.52 -1.33 0.47
N LYS A 60 8.86 -2.04 -0.60
CA LYS A 60 9.97 -3.01 -0.62
C LYS A 60 11.32 -2.34 -0.41
N ALA A 61 11.52 -1.14 -0.91
CA ALA A 61 12.73 -0.35 -0.66
C ALA A 61 12.86 0.05 0.83
N ILE A 62 11.73 0.39 1.48
CA ILE A 62 11.70 0.72 2.92
C ILE A 62 11.92 -0.53 3.78
N ASN A 63 11.32 -1.67 3.41
CA ASN A 63 11.50 -2.95 4.10
C ASN A 63 11.97 -4.04 3.12
N PRO A 64 13.29 -4.18 2.90
CA PRO A 64 13.85 -5.19 1.99
C PRO A 64 13.52 -6.64 2.39
N SER A 65 13.15 -6.90 3.64
CA SER A 65 12.79 -8.25 4.11
C SER A 65 11.35 -8.67 3.74
N MET A 66 10.49 -7.74 3.35
CA MET A 66 9.10 -8.00 2.96
C MET A 66 9.03 -8.97 1.78
N LYS A 67 8.20 -10.02 1.84
CA LYS A 67 7.85 -10.82 0.66
C LYS A 67 7.00 -9.96 -0.28
N THR A 68 7.24 -10.05 -1.59
CA THR A 68 6.45 -9.31 -2.60
C THR A 68 5.92 -10.25 -3.66
N MET A 69 4.70 -10.01 -4.13
CA MET A 69 4.12 -10.67 -5.28
C MET A 69 3.43 -9.65 -6.17
N ARG A 70 3.81 -9.62 -7.45
CA ARG A 70 3.08 -8.90 -8.49
C ARG A 70 2.17 -9.88 -9.22
N VAL A 71 0.93 -9.47 -9.48
CA VAL A 71 -0.06 -10.36 -10.09
C VAL A 71 -0.47 -9.80 -11.45
N PRO A 72 -0.08 -10.46 -12.56
CA PRO A 72 -0.42 -9.98 -13.89
C PRO A 72 -1.92 -10.19 -14.18
N ASN A 73 -2.47 -9.38 -15.08
CA ASN A 73 -3.88 -9.36 -15.49
C ASN A 73 -4.88 -9.16 -14.34
N LEU A 74 -4.49 -8.42 -13.30
CA LEU A 74 -5.31 -8.21 -12.11
C LEU A 74 -5.29 -6.75 -11.67
N GLY A 75 -6.48 -6.15 -11.56
CA GLY A 75 -6.66 -4.79 -11.04
C GLY A 75 -7.12 -4.75 -9.58
N HIS A 76 -7.19 -3.53 -9.03
CA HIS A 76 -7.50 -3.22 -7.62
C HIS A 76 -8.62 -4.07 -7.02
N ARG A 77 -9.73 -4.18 -7.76
CA ARG A 77 -11.00 -4.77 -7.28
C ARG A 77 -11.02 -6.30 -7.34
N ARG A 78 -10.03 -6.92 -7.99
CA ARG A 78 -10.00 -8.37 -8.24
C ARG A 78 -8.93 -9.10 -7.43
N ILE A 79 -7.95 -8.39 -6.88
CA ILE A 79 -6.82 -8.95 -6.13
C ILE A 79 -7.26 -9.91 -5.01
N LEU A 80 -8.31 -9.56 -4.24
CA LEU A 80 -8.83 -10.38 -3.14
C LEU A 80 -9.87 -11.43 -3.56
N LYS A 81 -10.18 -11.56 -4.86
CA LYS A 81 -11.09 -12.58 -5.41
C LYS A 81 -10.36 -13.67 -6.18
N ASP A 82 -9.07 -13.48 -6.44
CA ASP A 82 -8.26 -14.43 -7.16
C ASP A 82 -7.85 -15.60 -6.25
N LYS A 83 -8.09 -16.83 -6.73
CA LYS A 83 -7.85 -18.03 -5.91
C LYS A 83 -6.38 -18.28 -5.63
N MET A 84 -5.49 -17.94 -6.58
CA MET A 84 -4.05 -18.08 -6.38
C MET A 84 -3.57 -17.08 -5.33
N VAL A 85 -4.03 -15.82 -5.42
CA VAL A 85 -3.70 -14.79 -4.42
C VAL A 85 -4.16 -15.19 -3.02
N ILE A 86 -5.39 -15.69 -2.89
CA ILE A 86 -5.91 -16.16 -1.60
C ILE A 86 -5.06 -17.32 -1.05
N GLY A 87 -4.66 -18.27 -1.92
CA GLY A 87 -3.78 -19.37 -1.53
C GLY A 87 -2.44 -18.89 -0.97
N GLU A 88 -1.78 -17.97 -1.66
CA GLU A 88 -0.51 -17.39 -1.23
C GLU A 88 -0.62 -16.63 0.10
N ILE A 89 -1.75 -15.97 0.36
CA ILE A 89 -2.02 -15.31 1.65
C ILE A 89 -2.13 -16.35 2.76
N ILE A 90 -2.91 -17.42 2.54
CA ILE A 90 -3.09 -18.50 3.52
C ILE A 90 -1.73 -19.15 3.84
N ASP A 91 -0.93 -19.43 2.81
CA ASP A 91 0.38 -20.04 2.97
C ASP A 91 1.38 -19.13 3.68
N PHE A 92 1.28 -17.82 3.48
CA PHE A 92 2.08 -16.85 4.22
C PHE A 92 1.71 -16.80 5.71
N ILE A 93 0.42 -16.83 6.04
CA ILE A 93 -0.06 -16.76 7.44
C ILE A 93 0.24 -18.04 8.22
N LYS A 94 0.26 -19.20 7.56
CA LYS A 94 0.53 -20.50 8.20
C LYS A 94 2.01 -20.73 8.55
N LYS A 95 2.91 -19.88 8.06
CA LYS A 95 4.35 -19.95 8.31
C LYS A 95 4.73 -19.03 9.47
#